data_AF-A0A0A9VUS1-F1
#
_entry.id   AF-A0A0A9VUS1-F1
#
_cell.length_a   1.000
_cell.length_b   1.000
_cell.length_c   1.000
_cell.angle_alpha   90.00
_cell.angle_beta   90.00
_cell.angle_gamma   90.00
#
_symmetry.space_group_name_H-M   'P 1'
#
loop_
_entity.id
_entity.type
_entity.pdbx_description
1 polymer ?
#
loop_
_entity_poly.entity_id
_entity_poly.type
_entity_poly.pdbx_seq_one_letter_code
_entity_poly.pdbx_strand_id
1 'polypeptide(L)'
;MVISQQAKGLRVWGGRNMHLLFEIPSEVEAFLVSPCEKYIVIKTANDLSVHNMRTAKKIRTLTNLDLNNEDLWPVTRFSADDTLVAVCKTGYNLAAPDVIGSGKLNIYIASTMKMLQSNNKVPQGHTFEISGLYKAE
;
A
#
# COMPACT_ATOMS: atom_id res chain seq x y z
N MET A 1 3.36 -5.40 19.84
CA MET A 1 4.37 -5.49 18.75
C MET A 1 5.12 -4.16 18.71
N VAL A 2 6.39 -4.15 18.31
CA VAL A 2 7.14 -2.90 18.08
C VAL A 2 7.78 -2.96 16.71
N ILE A 3 7.74 -1.85 15.98
CA ILE A 3 8.41 -1.69 14.70
C ILE A 3 9.50 -0.62 14.89
N SER A 4 10.73 -0.94 14.52
CA SER A 4 11.85 -0.01 14.56
C SER A 4 12.43 0.16 13.17
N GLN A 5 12.50 1.41 12.70
CA GLN A 5 13.20 1.77 11.48
C GLN A 5 14.68 2.01 11.81
N GLN A 6 15.57 1.36 11.06
CA GLN A 6 17.01 1.49 11.16
C GLN A 6 17.57 1.83 9.78
N ALA A 7 18.82 2.30 9.73
CA ALA A 7 19.49 2.62 8.46
C ALA A 7 19.54 1.42 7.49
N LYS A 8 19.57 0.18 8.01
CA LYS A 8 19.58 -1.06 7.20
C LYS A 8 18.18 -1.57 6.84
N GLY A 9 17.14 -0.97 7.41
CA GLY A 9 15.75 -1.26 7.09
C GLY A 9 14.85 -1.40 8.31
N LEU A 10 13.73 -2.11 8.11
CA LEU A 10 12.64 -2.15 9.09
C LEU A 10 12.69 -3.47 9.87
N ARG A 11 12.68 -3.38 11.20
CA ARG A 11 12.65 -4.56 12.08
C ARG A 11 11.36 -4.62 12.86
N VAL A 12 10.79 -5.81 12.93
CA VAL A 12 9.55 -6.09 13.66
C VAL A 12 9.86 -6.99 14.83
N TRP A 13 9.45 -6.56 16.02
CA TRP A 13 9.72 -7.20 17.30
C TRP A 13 8.42 -7.59 17.99
N GLY A 14 8.40 -8.73 18.67
CA GLY A 14 7.21 -9.18 19.38
C GLY A 14 7.44 -10.30 20.38
N GLY A 15 6.33 -10.77 20.97
CA GLY A 15 6.35 -11.69 22.09
C GLY A 15 6.74 -11.03 23.42
N ARG A 16 6.66 -11.78 24.51
CA ARG A 16 6.94 -11.27 25.88
C ARG A 16 8.37 -10.77 26.05
N ASN A 17 9.32 -11.35 25.31
CA ASN A 17 10.74 -11.04 25.41
C ASN A 17 11.24 -10.12 24.28
N MET A 18 10.34 -9.55 23.46
CA MET A 18 10.72 -8.68 22.34
C MET A 18 11.72 -9.32 21.37
N HIS A 19 11.46 -10.57 20.96
CA HIS A 19 12.28 -11.22 19.95
C HIS A 19 12.11 -10.55 18.59
N LEU A 20 13.19 -10.53 17.80
CA LEU A 20 13.13 -10.15 16.40
C LEU A 20 12.28 -11.17 15.65
N LEU A 21 11.15 -10.75 15.09
CA LEU A 21 10.27 -11.61 14.31
C LEU A 21 10.74 -11.68 12.86
N PHE A 22 11.01 -10.53 12.26
CA PHE A 22 11.59 -10.43 10.92
C PHE A 22 12.17 -9.03 10.64
N GLU A 23 12.98 -8.97 9.58
CA GLU A 23 13.63 -7.76 9.08
C GLU A 23 13.30 -7.61 7.58
N ILE A 24 12.96 -6.38 7.18
CA ILE A 24 12.92 -5.98 5.77
C ILE A 24 14.19 -5.18 5.49
N PRO A 25 15.17 -5.75 4.75
CA PRO A 25 16.44 -5.09 4.46
C PRO A 25 16.28 -4.12 3.29
N SER A 26 15.64 -2.98 3.52
CA SER A 26 15.41 -1.95 2.51
C SER A 26 15.42 -0.58 3.14
N GLU A 27 15.88 0.44 2.41
CA GLU A 27 15.78 1.84 2.84
C GLU A 27 14.32 2.26 2.83
N VAL A 28 13.67 2.07 3.97
CA VAL A 28 12.25 2.41 4.17
C VAL A 28 12.16 3.91 4.39
N GLU A 29 11.31 4.57 3.61
CA GLU A 29 10.95 5.98 3.80
C GLU A 29 9.72 6.10 4.72
N ALA A 30 8.72 5.24 4.48
CA ALA A 30 7.49 5.19 5.25
C ALA A 30 6.91 3.77 5.28
N PHE A 31 6.08 3.48 6.27
CA PHE A 31 5.34 2.22 6.36
C PHE A 31 3.94 2.42 6.93
N LEU A 32 3.04 1.47 6.64
CA LEU A 32 1.68 1.41 7.15
C LEU A 32 1.36 -0.03 7.55
N VAL A 33 0.80 -0.22 8.74
CA VAL A 33 0.32 -1.52 9.22
C VAL A 33 -1.19 -1.61 9.02
N SER A 34 -1.68 -2.76 8.57
CA SER A 34 -3.12 -2.98 8.42
C SER A 34 -3.83 -3.06 9.79
N PRO A 35 -5.13 -2.71 9.89
CA PRO A 35 -5.90 -2.70 11.13
C PRO A 35 -5.78 -3.96 12.01
N CYS A 36 -5.77 -5.16 11.42
CA CYS A 36 -5.63 -6.42 12.17
C CYS A 36 -4.18 -6.93 12.25
N GLU A 37 -3.19 -6.09 11.97
CA GLU A 37 -1.75 -6.42 11.98
C GLU A 37 -1.37 -7.62 11.09
N LYS A 38 -2.16 -7.91 10.04
CA LYS A 38 -1.88 -9.02 9.11
C LYS A 38 -0.87 -8.65 8.03
N TYR A 39 -0.85 -7.38 7.64
CA TYR A 39 -0.07 -6.86 6.52
C TYR A 39 0.69 -5.60 6.91
N ILE A 40 1.84 -5.42 6.27
CA ILE A 40 2.60 -4.17 6.32
C ILE A 40 2.90 -3.70 4.90
N VAL A 41 2.65 -2.43 4.66
CA VAL A 41 2.95 -1.73 3.42
C VAL A 41 4.21 -0.90 3.66
N ILE A 42 5.17 -1.01 2.74
CA ILE A 42 6.48 -0.39 2.85
C ILE A 42 6.68 0.47 1.62
N LYS A 43 7.01 1.74 1.84
CA LYS A 43 7.43 2.69 0.82
C LYS A 43 8.95 2.81 0.86
N THR A 44 9.57 2.62 -0.29
CA THR A 44 10.96 2.98 -0.58
C THR A 44 10.97 4.08 -1.64
N ALA A 45 12.13 4.66 -1.92
CA ALA A 45 12.29 5.63 -3.02
C ALA A 45 11.83 5.08 -4.39
N ASN A 46 11.92 3.77 -4.59
CA ASN A 46 11.71 3.12 -5.89
C ASN A 46 10.38 2.39 -6.00
N ASP A 47 9.88 1.84 -4.89
CA ASP A 47 8.72 0.96 -4.91
C ASP A 47 7.87 1.05 -3.64
N LEU A 48 6.65 0.55 -3.78
CA LEU A 48 5.76 0.30 -2.66
C LEU A 48 5.44 -1.20 -2.64
N SER A 49 5.64 -1.84 -1.49
CA SER A 49 5.45 -3.29 -1.37
C SER A 49 4.57 -3.68 -0.20
N VAL A 50 3.75 -4.73 -0.39
CA VAL A 50 2.88 -5.29 0.63
C VAL A 50 3.48 -6.61 1.11
N HIS A 51 3.62 -6.78 2.42
CA HIS A 51 4.20 -7.96 3.05
C HIS A 51 3.23 -8.57 4.05
N ASN A 52 3.26 -9.89 4.18
CA ASN A 52 2.55 -10.59 5.23
C ASN A 52 3.36 -10.53 6.54
N MET A 53 2.79 -9.98 7.60
CA MET A 53 3.52 -9.81 8.87
C MET A 53 3.78 -11.12 9.62
N ARG A 54 2.93 -12.13 9.41
CA ARG A 54 3.10 -13.44 10.07
C ARG A 54 4.24 -14.25 9.42
N THR A 55 4.38 -14.17 8.10
CA THR A 55 5.36 -14.98 7.35
C THR A 55 6.58 -14.21 6.86
N ALA A 56 6.60 -12.89 7.04
CA ALA A 56 7.60 -11.97 6.49
C ALA A 56 7.74 -12.01 4.96
N LYS A 57 6.77 -12.61 4.24
CA LYS A 57 6.83 -12.74 2.78
C LYS A 57 6.25 -11.52 2.09
N LYS A 58 7.00 -10.98 1.12
CA LYS A 58 6.51 -10.01 0.14
C LYS A 58 5.40 -10.64 -0.69
N ILE A 59 4.22 -10.07 -0.65
CA ILE A 59 3.05 -10.51 -1.42
C ILE A 59 3.10 -9.89 -2.82
N ARG A 60 3.34 -8.58 -2.89
CA ARG A 60 3.34 -7.84 -4.16
C ARG A 60 4.11 -6.53 -4.07
N THR A 61 4.69 -6.10 -5.19
CA THR A 61 5.08 -4.70 -5.44
C THR A 61 3.93 -4.00 -6.15
N LEU A 62 3.47 -2.86 -5.62
CA LEU A 62 2.57 -1.96 -6.32
C LEU A 62 3.41 -1.07 -7.24
N THR A 63 3.05 -1.02 -8.52
CA THR A 63 3.74 -0.24 -9.55
C THR A 63 2.84 0.86 -10.10
N ASN A 64 3.43 1.79 -10.87
CA ASN A 64 2.71 2.89 -11.52
C ASN A 64 1.97 3.83 -10.54
N LEU A 65 2.54 4.02 -9.35
CA LEU A 65 2.08 4.98 -8.35
C LEU A 65 3.05 6.17 -8.33
N ASP A 66 2.53 7.37 -8.08
CA ASP A 66 3.40 8.52 -7.79
C ASP A 66 3.89 8.41 -6.35
N LEU A 67 5.17 8.09 -6.18
CA LEU A 67 5.81 7.90 -4.88
C LEU A 67 6.49 9.18 -4.37
N ASN A 68 6.66 10.20 -5.23
CA ASN A 68 7.44 11.38 -4.90
C ASN A 68 6.63 12.45 -4.16
N ASN A 69 5.31 12.33 -4.16
CA ASN A 69 4.43 13.27 -3.47
C ASN A 69 4.06 12.74 -2.08
N GLU A 70 4.61 13.38 -1.04
CA GLU A 70 4.34 13.02 0.36
C GLU A 70 2.88 13.23 0.77
N ASP A 71 2.18 14.19 0.16
CA ASP A 71 0.76 14.47 0.45
C ASP A 71 -0.18 13.36 -0.01
N LEU A 72 0.30 12.44 -0.85
CA LEU A 72 -0.48 11.30 -1.34
C LEU A 72 -0.36 10.06 -0.44
N TRP A 73 0.52 10.09 0.57
CA TRP A 73 0.69 8.98 1.49
C TRP A 73 -0.34 9.02 2.64
N PRO A 74 -0.97 7.89 3.02
CA PRO A 74 -0.84 6.56 2.41
C PRO A 74 -1.76 6.37 1.21
N VAL A 75 -1.21 5.79 0.14
CA VAL A 75 -1.96 5.43 -1.08
C VAL A 75 -2.82 4.17 -0.92
N THR A 76 -2.68 3.45 0.19
CA THR A 76 -3.42 2.22 0.48
C THR A 76 -4.32 2.36 1.71
N ARG A 77 -5.53 1.82 1.65
CA ARG A 77 -6.46 1.73 2.79
C ARG A 77 -7.00 0.32 2.91
N PHE A 78 -6.82 -0.31 4.08
CA PHE A 78 -7.37 -1.64 4.35
C PHE A 78 -8.79 -1.55 4.91
N SER A 79 -9.62 -2.54 4.61
CA SER A 79 -10.88 -2.74 5.34
C SER A 79 -10.60 -3.08 6.80
N ALA A 80 -11.56 -2.83 7.69
CA ALA A 80 -11.40 -3.05 9.14
C ALA A 80 -11.02 -4.49 9.52
N ASP A 81 -11.40 -5.47 8.70
CA ASP A 81 -11.14 -6.90 8.88
C ASP A 81 -9.90 -7.42 8.11
N ASP A 82 -9.19 -6.52 7.42
CA ASP A 82 -8.07 -6.80 6.52
C ASP A 82 -8.40 -7.77 5.37
N THR A 83 -9.66 -7.91 4.95
CA THR A 83 -10.01 -8.77 3.80
C THR A 83 -9.77 -8.09 2.46
N LEU A 84 -9.95 -6.76 2.41
CA LEU A 84 -9.80 -5.94 1.22
C LEU A 84 -8.78 -4.82 1.45
N VAL A 85 -8.17 -4.37 0.36
CA VAL A 85 -7.34 -3.17 0.34
C VAL A 85 -7.66 -2.36 -0.90
N ALA A 86 -7.92 -1.07 -0.70
CA ALA A 86 -8.04 -0.10 -1.75
C ALA A 86 -6.69 0.56 -2.00
N VAL A 87 -6.30 0.71 -3.26
CA VAL A 87 -5.11 1.43 -3.70
C VAL A 87 -5.58 2.60 -4.55
N CYS A 88 -5.30 3.81 -4.08
CA CYS A 88 -5.59 5.04 -4.77
C CYS A 88 -4.43 5.42 -5.69
N LYS A 89 -4.74 5.69 -6.95
CA LYS A 89 -3.85 6.35 -7.89
C LYS A 89 -4.47 7.69 -8.24
N THR A 90 -3.84 8.79 -7.83
CA THR A 90 -4.32 10.12 -8.22
C THR A 90 -4.13 10.32 -9.72
N GLY A 91 -5.05 11.07 -10.33
CA GLY A 91 -4.94 11.54 -11.71
C GLY A 91 -4.13 12.83 -11.83
N TYR A 92 -3.56 13.29 -10.71
CA TYR A 92 -2.80 14.54 -10.63
C TYR A 92 -1.45 14.39 -11.32
N ASN A 93 -1.15 15.32 -12.22
CA ASN A 93 0.12 15.36 -12.94
C ASN A 93 0.87 16.64 -12.56
N LEU A 94 1.97 16.51 -11.81
CA LEU A 94 2.82 17.64 -11.40
C LEU A 94 3.35 18.46 -12.59
N ALA A 95 3.54 17.85 -13.76
CA ALA A 95 4.00 18.55 -14.96
C ALA A 95 2.88 19.34 -15.68
N ALA A 96 1.63 19.11 -15.31
CA ALA A 96 0.46 19.78 -15.87
C ALA A 96 -0.63 19.95 -14.79
N PRO A 97 -0.41 20.80 -13.78
CA PRO A 97 -1.29 20.93 -12.62
C PRO A 97 -2.70 21.42 -12.99
N ASP A 98 -2.84 22.10 -14.13
CA ASP A 98 -4.13 22.60 -14.64
C ASP A 98 -4.95 21.52 -15.37
N VAL A 99 -4.39 20.34 -15.61
CA VAL A 99 -5.09 19.21 -16.24
C VAL A 99 -5.61 18.28 -15.15
N ILE A 100 -6.91 18.38 -14.86
CA ILE A 100 -7.59 17.48 -13.91
C ILE A 100 -7.73 16.10 -14.56
N GLY A 101 -6.75 15.22 -14.32
CA GLY A 101 -6.85 13.81 -14.69
C GLY A 101 -7.78 13.06 -13.74
N SER A 102 -8.53 12.08 -14.27
CA SER A 102 -9.32 11.16 -13.43
C SER A 102 -8.39 10.32 -12.55
N GLY A 103 -8.60 10.37 -11.23
CA GLY A 103 -8.00 9.40 -10.31
C GLY A 103 -8.59 8.01 -10.50
N LYS A 104 -7.87 6.97 -10.09
CA LYS A 104 -8.29 5.56 -10.16
C LYS A 104 -8.18 4.93 -8.78
N LEU A 105 -9.31 4.50 -8.23
CA LEU A 105 -9.35 3.67 -7.02
C LEU A 105 -9.47 2.20 -7.40
N ASN A 106 -8.48 1.38 -7.07
CA ASN A 106 -8.51 -0.06 -7.33
C ASN A 106 -8.70 -0.85 -6.03
N ILE A 107 -9.63 -1.81 -6.00
CA ILE A 107 -9.85 -2.68 -4.84
C ILE A 107 -9.22 -4.06 -5.10
N TYR A 108 -8.51 -4.58 -4.10
CA TYR A 108 -7.84 -5.88 -4.13
C TYR A 108 -8.25 -6.75 -2.95
N ILE A 109 -8.19 -8.07 -3.15
CA ILE A 109 -8.19 -9.05 -2.06
C ILE A 109 -6.84 -8.96 -1.35
N ALA A 110 -6.81 -8.54 -0.08
CA ALA A 110 -5.58 -8.21 0.63
C ALA A 110 -4.58 -9.39 0.72
N SER A 111 -5.09 -10.62 0.87
CA SER A 111 -4.28 -11.82 1.02
C SER A 111 -3.46 -12.20 -0.22
N THR A 112 -3.94 -11.82 -1.41
CA THR A 112 -3.32 -12.19 -2.69
C THR A 112 -2.90 -10.98 -3.51
N MET A 113 -3.35 -9.79 -3.10
CA MET A 113 -3.27 -8.56 -3.89
C MET A 113 -3.79 -8.73 -5.33
N LYS A 114 -4.73 -9.66 -5.54
CA LYS A 114 -5.47 -9.81 -6.80
C LYS A 114 -6.60 -8.79 -6.83
N MET A 115 -6.73 -8.09 -7.96
CA MET A 115 -7.76 -7.08 -8.14
C MET A 115 -9.14 -7.74 -8.07
N LEU A 116 -10.06 -7.13 -7.33
CA LEU A 116 -11.44 -7.56 -7.27
C LEU A 116 -12.09 -7.27 -8.63
N GLN A 117 -12.47 -8.32 -9.36
CA GLN A 117 -13.11 -8.21 -10.67
C GLN A 117 -14.63 -8.16 -10.52
N SER A 118 -15.26 -7.22 -11.22
CA SER A 118 -16.70 -7.21 -11.43
C SER A 118 -17.03 -8.07 -12.66
N ASN A 119 -17.51 -9.30 -12.43
CA ASN A 119 -17.98 -10.28 -13.43
C ASN A 119 -16.97 -10.89 -14.45
N ASN A 120 -17.02 -12.22 -14.59
CA ASN A 120 -16.08 -13.10 -15.32
C ASN A 120 -16.06 -13.00 -16.86
N LYS A 121 -16.57 -11.93 -17.48
CA LYS A 121 -16.62 -11.83 -18.97
C LYS A 121 -15.86 -10.65 -19.57
N VAL A 122 -15.57 -9.62 -18.78
CA VAL A 122 -14.69 -8.50 -19.16
C VAL A 122 -14.00 -8.07 -17.88
N PRO A 123 -12.65 -7.96 -17.81
CA PRO A 123 -11.97 -7.49 -16.61
C PRO A 123 -12.26 -6.00 -16.39
N GLN A 124 -13.45 -5.69 -15.88
CA GLN A 124 -13.75 -4.43 -15.24
C GLN A 124 -13.25 -4.57 -13.81
N GLY A 125 -11.99 -4.17 -13.59
CA GLY A 125 -11.57 -3.87 -12.22
C GLY A 125 -12.55 -2.85 -11.65
N HIS A 126 -12.89 -2.96 -10.37
CA HIS A 126 -13.57 -1.88 -9.66
C HIS A 126 -12.63 -0.68 -9.61
N THR A 127 -12.58 0.06 -10.71
CA THR A 127 -11.85 1.30 -10.91
C THR A 127 -12.89 2.39 -10.82
N PHE A 128 -12.93 3.08 -9.69
CA PHE A 128 -13.75 4.29 -9.58
C PHE A 128 -12.93 5.44 -10.13
N GLU A 129 -13.46 6.09 -11.18
CA GLU A 129 -12.91 7.34 -11.69
C GLU A 129 -13.61 8.50 -10.96
N ILE A 130 -12.85 9.22 -10.15
CA ILE A 130 -13.37 10.33 -9.35
C ILE A 130 -12.72 11.62 -9.87
N SER A 131 -13.55 12.52 -10.41
CA SER A 131 -13.12 13.85 -10.84
C SER A 131 -12.71 14.67 -9.63
N GLY A 132 -11.51 15.26 -9.65
CA GLY A 132 -11.02 16.07 -8.53
C GLY A 132 -10.56 15.27 -7.31
N LEU A 133 -10.20 13.99 -7.45
CA LEU A 133 -9.53 13.26 -6.37
C LEU A 133 -8.08 13.75 -6.23
N TYR A 134 -7.91 14.84 -5.48
CA TYR A 134 -6.62 15.50 -5.24
C TYR A 134 -5.86 14.94 -4.04
N LYS A 135 -6.54 14.18 -3.16
CA LYS A 135 -5.97 13.60 -1.94
C LYS A 135 -6.65 12.29 -1.57
N ALA A 136 -5.90 11.42 -0.90
CA ALA A 136 -6.39 10.18 -0.28
C ALA A 136 -6.85 10.44 1.17
N GLU A 137 -7.75 11.42 1.35
CA GLU A 137 -8.43 11.66 2.64
C GLU A 137 -9.74 10.87 2.72
#